data_AF-A0A5A7RYX4-F1
#
_entry.id   AF-A0A5A7RYX4-F1
#
_cell.length_a   1.000
_cell.length_b   1.000
_cell.length_c   1.000
_cell.angle_alpha   90.00
_cell.angle_beta   90.00
_cell.angle_gamma   90.00
#
_symmetry.space_group_name_H-M   'P 1'
#
loop_
_entity.id
_entity.type
_entity.pdbx_description
1 polymer ?
#
loop_
_entity_poly.entity_id
_entity_poly.type
_entity_poly.pdbx_seq_one_letter_code
_entity_poly.pdbx_strand_id
1 'polypeptide(L)'
;MMDKKEIREWMWDKLEKRGISRFPGARGRIPNFVGAEKASRRLEKLSAWKKAEVVKINPDSPQKEARYMALSSGKILIMPTPRLREGFLILE
;
A
#
# COMPACT_ATOMS: atom_id res chain seq x y z
N MET A 1 -7.81 -16.25 22.28
CA MET A 1 -7.31 -15.90 20.93
C MET A 1 -7.67 -14.45 20.71
N MET A 2 -6.75 -13.61 20.23
CA MET A 2 -7.08 -12.20 20.00
C MET A 2 -8.04 -12.06 18.81
N ASP A 3 -9.03 -11.17 18.91
CA ASP A 3 -9.92 -10.83 17.81
C ASP A 3 -9.24 -9.91 16.79
N LYS A 4 -9.94 -9.64 15.67
CA LYS A 4 -9.39 -8.77 14.60
C LYS A 4 -9.11 -7.34 15.07
N LYS A 5 -9.89 -6.81 16.02
CA LYS A 5 -9.70 -5.45 16.55
C LYS A 5 -8.48 -5.41 17.45
N GLU A 6 -8.36 -6.38 18.37
CA GLU A 6 -7.22 -6.53 19.27
C GLU A 6 -5.90 -6.68 18.52
N ILE A 7 -5.88 -7.46 17.42
CA ILE A 7 -4.69 -7.59 16.57
C ILE A 7 -4.32 -6.26 15.91
N ARG A 8 -5.29 -5.46 15.43
CA ARG A 8 -5.02 -4.16 14.82
C ARG A 8 -4.44 -3.19 15.83
N GLU A 9 -5.05 -3.08 17.01
CA GLU A 9 -4.56 -2.22 18.09
C GLU A 9 -3.14 -2.61 18.49
N TRP A 10 -2.89 -3.90 18.69
CA TRP A 10 -1.55 -4.41 19.01
C TRP A 10 -0.52 -4.08 17.93
N MET A 11 -0.86 -4.25 16.65
CA MET A 11 0.05 -3.92 15.55
C MET A 11 0.31 -2.42 15.41
N TRP A 12 -0.72 -1.59 15.56
CA TRP A 12 -0.57 -0.13 15.54
C TRP A 12 0.33 0.32 16.69
N ASP A 13 0.11 -0.20 17.89
CA ASP A 13 0.96 0.02 19.06
C ASP A 13 2.43 -0.36 18.79
N LYS A 14 2.67 -1.51 18.17
CA LYS A 14 4.03 -1.96 17.87
C LYS A 14 4.71 -1.09 16.83
N LEU A 15 3.99 -0.61 15.81
CA LEU A 15 4.53 0.28 14.80
C LEU A 15 4.91 1.64 15.39
N GLU A 16 4.08 2.19 16.27
CA GLU A 16 4.32 3.48 16.92
C GLU A 16 5.42 3.40 17.98
N LYS A 17 5.35 2.44 18.91
CA LYS A 17 6.34 2.28 19.99
C LYS A 17 7.76 2.00 19.48
N ARG A 18 7.88 1.42 18.28
CA ARG A 18 9.17 1.15 17.64
C ARG A 18 9.66 2.27 16.72
N GLY A 19 8.92 3.37 16.59
CA GLY A 19 9.24 4.46 15.66
C GLY A 19 9.23 4.05 14.19
N ILE A 20 8.53 2.96 13.85
CA ILE A 20 8.45 2.43 12.48
C ILE A 20 7.35 3.14 11.70
N SER A 21 6.29 3.58 12.37
CA SER A 21 5.20 4.31 11.72
C SER A 21 5.70 5.67 11.22
N ARG A 22 5.39 5.99 9.97
CA ARG A 22 5.59 7.31 9.39
C ARG A 22 4.31 8.13 9.50
N PHE A 23 4.43 9.45 9.35
CA PHE A 23 3.26 10.33 9.25
C PHE A 23 2.23 9.75 8.25
N PRO A 24 0.93 9.73 8.59
CA PRO A 24 0.26 10.36 9.75
C PRO A 24 0.08 9.46 10.99
N GLY A 25 0.86 8.39 11.14
CA GLY A 25 0.71 7.40 12.22
C GLY A 25 0.00 6.12 11.75
N ALA A 26 -0.12 5.14 12.65
CA ALA A 26 -0.61 3.81 12.30
C ALA A 26 -2.12 3.64 12.50
N ARG A 27 -2.68 4.25 13.55
CA ARG A 27 -4.08 4.00 13.95
C ARG A 27 -5.12 4.49 12.94
N GLY A 28 -6.17 3.68 12.78
CA GLY A 28 -7.36 4.00 12.00
C GLY A 28 -7.16 4.06 10.49
N ARG A 29 -6.02 3.57 9.97
CA ARG A 29 -5.67 3.64 8.54
C ARG A 29 -4.78 2.49 8.11
N ILE A 30 -4.47 2.42 6.81
CA ILE A 30 -3.37 1.58 6.30
C ILE A 30 -2.05 2.26 6.71
N PRO A 31 -1.25 1.67 7.62
CA PRO A 31 -0.09 2.35 8.19
C PRO A 31 1.00 2.61 7.14
N ASN A 32 1.50 3.83 7.09
CA ASN A 32 2.77 4.11 6.44
C ASN A 32 3.92 3.71 7.37
N PHE A 33 4.99 3.14 6.83
CA PHE A 33 6.08 2.57 7.63
C PHE A 33 7.46 2.74 7.00
N VAL A 34 8.48 2.75 7.84
CA VAL A 34 9.89 2.71 7.41
C VAL A 34 10.15 1.44 6.61
N GLY A 35 10.55 1.61 5.35
CA GLY A 35 10.83 0.50 4.44
C GLY A 35 9.65 0.11 3.55
N ALA A 36 8.57 0.90 3.50
CA ALA A 36 7.45 0.71 2.57
C ALA A 36 7.92 0.60 1.11
N GLU A 37 8.87 1.44 0.69
CA GLU A 37 9.44 1.43 -0.66
C GLU A 37 10.19 0.12 -0.94
N LYS A 38 11.01 -0.32 0.03
CA LYS A 38 11.74 -1.61 -0.07
C LYS A 38 10.78 -2.79 -0.12
N ALA A 39 9.66 -2.72 0.60
CA ALA A 39 8.62 -3.74 0.56
C ALA A 39 7.93 -3.76 -0.81
N SER A 40 7.58 -2.60 -1.37
CA SER A 40 7.00 -2.49 -2.71
C SER A 40 7.92 -3.10 -3.77
N ARG A 41 9.22 -2.79 -3.78
CA ARG A 41 10.19 -3.35 -4.75
C ARG A 41 10.28 -4.88 -4.76
N ARG A 42 9.80 -5.58 -3.73
CA ARG A 42 9.72 -7.05 -3.75
C ARG A 42 8.69 -7.56 -4.77
N LEU A 43 7.71 -6.75 -5.16
CA LEU A 43 6.73 -7.08 -6.19
C LEU A 43 7.40 -7.44 -7.52
N GLU A 44 8.47 -6.75 -7.90
CA GLU A 44 9.22 -7.00 -9.14
C GLU A 44 9.80 -8.42 -9.23
N LYS A 45 9.97 -9.09 -8.08
CA LYS A 45 10.45 -10.48 -8.04
C LYS A 45 9.36 -11.50 -8.35
N LEU A 46 8.09 -11.11 -8.30
CA LEU A 46 6.96 -11.99 -8.52
C LEU A 46 6.70 -12.17 -10.02
N SER A 47 6.58 -13.43 -10.47
CA SER A 47 6.22 -13.73 -11.86
C SER A 47 4.87 -13.12 -12.25
N ALA A 48 3.91 -13.11 -11.33
CA ALA A 48 2.60 -12.49 -11.53
C ALA A 48 2.71 -10.97 -11.81
N TRP A 49 3.58 -10.26 -11.09
CA TRP A 49 3.82 -8.84 -11.34
C TRP A 49 4.45 -8.59 -12.71
N LYS A 50 5.46 -9.41 -13.07
CA LYS A 50 6.15 -9.28 -14.36
C LYS A 50 5.18 -9.46 -15.54
N LYS A 51 4.29 -10.46 -15.46
CA LYS A 51 3.32 -10.79 -16.50
C LYS A 51 2.10 -9.88 -16.54
N ALA A 52 1.77 -9.19 -15.46
CA ALA A 52 0.56 -8.36 -15.40
C ALA A 52 0.72 -7.10 -16.27
N GLU A 53 -0.20 -6.90 -17.20
CA GLU A 53 -0.34 -5.67 -17.98
C GLU A 53 -1.18 -4.62 -17.24
N VAL A 54 -2.13 -5.10 -16.41
CA VAL A 54 -3.04 -4.27 -15.61
C VAL A 54 -2.89 -4.61 -14.13
N VAL A 55 -2.78 -3.59 -13.27
CA VAL A 55 -2.67 -3.76 -11.82
C VAL A 55 -3.57 -2.80 -11.06
N LYS A 56 -4.17 -3.27 -9.96
CA LYS A 56 -4.95 -2.42 -9.06
C LYS A 56 -4.16 -2.10 -7.79
N ILE A 57 -3.94 -0.83 -7.51
CA ILE A 57 -3.16 -0.36 -6.34
C ILE A 57 -3.91 0.79 -5.66
N ASN A 58 -4.00 0.78 -4.33
CA ASN A 58 -4.73 1.81 -3.58
C ASN A 58 -3.95 3.15 -3.50
N PRO A 59 -4.62 4.28 -3.22
CA PRO A 59 -3.97 5.59 -3.10
C PRO A 59 -3.13 5.77 -1.83
N ASP A 60 -3.24 4.88 -0.83
CA ASP A 60 -2.56 5.01 0.47
C ASP A 60 -1.04 5.22 0.33
N SER A 61 -0.48 6.06 1.22
CA SER A 61 0.94 6.42 1.24
C SER A 61 1.94 5.25 1.18
N PRO A 62 1.77 4.13 1.93
CA PRO A 62 2.71 3.00 1.84
C PRO A 62 2.73 2.32 0.46
N GLN A 63 1.74 2.56 -0.40
CA GLN A 63 1.66 1.98 -1.74
C GLN A 63 2.15 2.92 -2.84
N LYS A 64 2.64 4.13 -2.49
CA LYS A 64 3.13 5.13 -3.46
C LYS A 64 4.18 4.54 -4.40
N GLU A 65 5.17 3.84 -3.86
CA GLU A 65 6.23 3.22 -4.65
C GLU A 65 5.69 2.14 -5.60
N ALA A 66 4.72 1.33 -5.15
CA ALA A 66 4.10 0.32 -6.00
C ALA A 66 3.37 0.96 -7.20
N ARG A 67 2.67 2.08 -7.00
CA ARG A 67 2.05 2.86 -8.08
C ARG A 67 3.09 3.42 -9.04
N TYR A 68 4.16 4.00 -8.51
CA TYR A 68 5.26 4.53 -9.32
C TYR A 68 5.90 3.45 -10.20
N MET A 69 6.22 2.29 -9.62
CA MET A 69 6.80 1.18 -10.37
C MET A 69 5.86 0.62 -11.44
N ALA A 70 4.55 0.55 -11.17
CA ALA A 70 3.56 0.10 -12.15
C ALA A 70 3.58 1.01 -13.40
N LEU A 71 3.43 2.31 -13.19
CA LEU A 71 3.45 3.32 -14.26
C LEU A 71 4.81 3.34 -14.98
N SER A 72 5.91 3.29 -14.22
CA SER A 72 7.27 3.27 -14.80
C SER A 72 7.57 2.02 -15.62
N SER A 73 6.82 0.93 -15.39
CA SER A 73 6.92 -0.32 -16.17
C SER A 73 5.90 -0.39 -17.32
N GLY A 74 5.20 0.71 -17.63
CA GLY A 74 4.20 0.78 -18.68
C GLY A 74 2.95 -0.08 -18.40
N LYS A 75 2.63 -0.34 -17.13
CA LYS A 75 1.43 -1.10 -16.74
C LYS A 75 0.26 -0.14 -16.57
N ILE A 76 -0.93 -0.59 -16.96
CA ILE A 76 -2.18 0.12 -16.68
C ILE A 76 -2.47 0.03 -15.18
N LEU A 77 -2.57 1.16 -14.52
CA LEU A 77 -2.86 1.27 -13.09
C LEU A 77 -4.34 1.63 -12.87
N ILE A 78 -5.07 0.74 -12.21
CA ILE A 78 -6.40 0.99 -11.68
C ILE A 78 -6.28 1.42 -10.21
N MET A 79 -6.79 2.61 -9.86
CA MET A 79 -6.73 3.13 -8.49
C MET A 79 -8.08 3.66 -8.02
N PRO A 80 -8.60 3.24 -6.85
CA PRO A 80 -9.82 3.82 -6.31
C PRO A 80 -9.57 5.26 -5.86
N THR A 81 -10.54 6.14 -6.11
CA THR A 81 -10.55 7.50 -5.53
C THR A 81 -10.83 7.45 -4.02
N PRO A 82 -10.45 8.49 -3.25
CA PRO A 82 -10.72 8.52 -1.81
C PRO A 82 -12.20 8.28 -1.50
N ARG A 83 -12.48 7.26 -0.69
CA ARG A 83 -13.84 6.82 -0.34
C ARG A 83 -14.70 6.43 -1.56
N LEU A 84 -14.07 6.07 -2.70
CA LEU A 84 -14.71 5.68 -3.96
C LEU A 84 -15.70 6.72 -4.52
N ARG A 85 -15.52 8.01 -4.18
CA ARG A 85 -16.46 9.07 -4.55
C ARG A 85 -16.65 9.23 -6.06
N GLU A 86 -15.59 9.03 -6.82
CA GLU A 86 -15.57 9.18 -8.28
C GLU A 86 -15.23 7.84 -8.96
N GLY A 87 -15.39 6.72 -8.25
CA GLY A 87 -15.04 5.39 -8.75
C GLY A 87 -13.52 5.17 -8.85
N PHE A 88 -13.09 4.61 -9.98
CA PHE A 88 -11.70 4.24 -10.25
C PHE A 88 -11.06 5.13 -11.30
N LEU A 89 -9.84 5.57 -11.03
CA LEU A 89 -8.95 6.15 -12.02
C LEU A 89 -8.25 5.03 -12.78
N ILE A 90 -8.11 5.21 -14.09
CA ILE A 90 -7.27 4.39 -14.96
C ILE A 90 -6.13 5.29 -15.43
N LEU A 91 -4.90 4.86 -15.17
CA LEU A 91 -3.69 5.60 -15.48
C LEU A 91 -2.80 4.72 -16.36
N GLU A 92 -2.25 5.30 -17.42
CA GLU A 92 -1.42 4.65 -18.44
C GLU A 92 -0.08 5.37 -18.57
#